data_AF-A0ABD5IDM3-F1
#
_entry.id   AF-A0ABD5IDM3-F1
#
_cell.length_a   1.000
_cell.length_b   1.000
_cell.length_c   1.000
_cell.angle_alpha   90.00
_cell.angle_beta   90.00
_cell.angle_gamma   90.00
#
_symmetry.space_group_name_H-M   'P 1'
#
loop_
_entity.id
_entity.type
_entity.pdbx_description
1 polymer ?
#
loop_
_entity_poly.entity_id
_entity_poly.type
_entity_poly.pdbx_seq_one_letter_code
_entity_poly.pdbx_strand_id
1 'polypeptide(L)' 'MNTTHDMGNNETVKTGVFPNGDGTFTAMTFSKSQDGFKTEAGA' A
#
# COMPACT_ATOMS: atom_id res chain seq x y z
N MET A 1 7.90 3.50 -11.05
CA MET A 1 6.80 2.53 -11.28
C MET A 1 5.98 2.50 -10.00
N ASN A 2 4.65 2.66 -10.09
CA ASN A 2 3.78 2.61 -8.91
C ASN A 2 2.59 1.70 -9.21
N THR A 3 2.39 0.66 -8.41
CA THR A 3 1.34 -0.36 -8.63
C THR A 3 0.47 -0.45 -7.39
N THR A 4 -0.84 -0.60 -7.59
CA THR A 4 -1.80 -0.92 -6.52
C THR A 4 -2.27 -2.34 -6.71
N HIS A 5 -2.25 -3.13 -5.64
CA HIS A 5 -2.69 -4.51 -5.57
C HIS A 5 -3.85 -4.61 -4.58
N ASP A 6 -4.95 -5.25 -5.00
CA ASP A 6 -6.00 -5.72 -4.10
C ASP A 6 -5.62 -7.10 -3.59
N MET A 7 -5.60 -7.28 -2.27
CA MET A 7 -5.15 -8.51 -1.62
C MET A 7 -6.30 -9.51 -1.37
N GLY A 8 -7.56 -9.13 -1.63
CA GLY A 8 -8.72 -10.02 -1.50
C GLY A 8 -9.16 -10.30 -0.05
N ASN A 9 -8.53 -9.65 0.94
CA ASN A 9 -8.80 -9.74 2.37
C ASN A 9 -9.25 -8.39 2.95
N ASN A 10 -9.90 -7.55 2.15
CA ASN A 10 -10.26 -6.18 2.49
C ASN A 10 -9.04 -5.26 2.73
N GLU A 11 -7.92 -5.56 2.10
CA GLU A 11 -6.68 -4.78 2.14
C GLU A 11 -6.23 -4.41 0.72
N THR A 12 -5.63 -3.23 0.60
CA THR A 12 -4.95 -2.78 -0.61
C THR A 12 -3.50 -2.48 -0.29
N VAL A 13 -2.59 -2.90 -1.17
CA VAL A 13 -1.16 -2.64 -1.06
C VAL A 13 -0.70 -1.84 -2.26
N LYS A 14 -0.08 -0.69 -2.01
CA LYS A 14 0.50 0.18 -3.02
C LYS A 14 2.02 0.14 -2.91
N THR A 15 2.69 -0.17 -4.01
CA THR A 15 4.15 -0.22 -4.11
C THR A 15 4.64 0.87 -5.05
N GLY A 16 5.77 1.50 -4.73
CA GLY A 16 6.35 2.57 -5.54
C GLY A 16 7.87 2.64 -5.41
N VAL A 17 8.54 2.98 -6.51
CA VAL A 17 9.98 3.30 -6.53
C VAL A 17 10.14 4.74 -6.99
N PHE A 18 10.86 5.54 -6.19
CA PHE A 18 11.05 6.97 -6.36
C PHE A 18 12.55 7.29 -6.54
N PRO A 19 12.95 8.01 -7.59
CA PRO A 19 14.34 8.43 -7.77
C PRO A 19 14.68 9.57 -6.79
N ASN A 20 15.88 9.51 -6.20
CA ASN A 20 16.34 10.54 -5.25
C ASN A 20 17.14 11.68 -5.93
N GLY A 21 17.45 11.55 -7.22
CA GLY A 21 18.19 12.56 -7.98
C GLY A 21 19.72 12.46 -7.89
N ASP A 22 20.25 11.55 -7.08
CA ASP A 22 21.69 11.30 -6.88
C ASP A 22 22.15 9.93 -7.45
N GLY A 23 21.30 9.29 -8.25
CA GLY A 23 21.53 7.94 -8.77
C GLY A 23 21.03 6.82 -7.86
N THR A 24 20.51 7.13 -6.68
CA THR A 24 19.86 6.17 -5.77
C THR A 24 18.33 6.23 -5.89
N PHE A 25 17.68 5.20 -5.33
CA PHE A 25 16.23 5.05 -5.35
C PHE A 25 15.69 4.69 -3.97
N THR A 26 14.48 5.17 -3.68
CA THR A 26 13.71 4.80 -2.49
C THR A 26 12.53 3.93 -2.91
N ALA A 27 12.45 2.72 -2.35
CA ALA A 27 11.29 1.85 -2.51
C ALA A 27 10.34 2.01 -1.32
N MET A 28 9.05 2.22 -1.58
CA MET A 28 8.02 2.36 -0.55
C MET A 28 6.86 1.40 -0.79
N THR A 29 6.32 0.87 0.30
CA THR A 29 5.11 0.04 0.33
C THR A 29 4.14 0.64 1.33
N PHE A 30 2.91 0.88 0.90
CA PHE A 30 1.81 1.35 1.74
C PHE A 30 0.71 0.30 1.75
N SER A 31 0.39 -0.25 2.91
CA SER A 31 -0.82 -1.06 3.10
C SER A 31 -1.93 -0.19 3.67
N LYS A 32 -3.16 -0.44 3.22
CA LYS A 32 -4.37 0.22 3.73
C LYS A 32 -5.51 -0.79 3.72
N SER A 33 -6.17 -0.95 4.87
CA SER A 33 -7.49 -1.60 4.91
C SER A 33 -8.50 -0.79 4.08
N GLN A 34 -9.47 -1.45 3.43
CA GLN A 34 -10.51 -0.73 2.71
C GLN A 34 -11.34 0.14 3.67
N ASP A 35 -11.92 1.21 3.11
CA ASP A 35 -12.76 2.13 3.88
C ASP A 35 -13.93 1.38 4.52
N GLY A 36 -14.17 1.63 5.81
CA GLY A 36 -15.19 0.91 6.58
C GLY A 36 -14.73 -0.40 7.21
N PHE A 37 -13.41 -0.65 7.32
CA PHE A 37 -12.86 -1.76 8.09
C PHE A 37 -13.49 -1.84 9.47
N LYS A 38 -14.19 -2.95 9.72
CA LYS A 38 -14.79 -3.24 11.01
C LYS A 38 -13.71 -3.83 11.90
N THR A 39 -13.51 -3.24 13.08
CA THR A 39 -12.65 -3.83 14.12
C THR A 39 -13.31 -5.11 14.63
N GLU A 40 -12.57 -5.90 15.43
CA GLU A 40 -13.12 -7.11 16.08
C GLU A 40 -14.45 -6.85 16.80
N ALA A 41 -14.63 -5.66 17.35
CA ALA A 41 -15.87 -5.24 18.01
C ALA A 41 -17.06 -4.99 17.06
N GLY A 42 -16.89 -5.10 15.74
CA GLY A 42 -17.92 -4.81 14.73
C GLY A 42 -18.09 -5.83 13.61
N ALA A 43 -17.33 -6.94 13.61
CA ALA A 43 -17.52 -8.05 12.66
C ALA A 43 -18.78 -8.87 12.95
#